data_AF-A0A812K5G6-F1
#
_entry.id   AF-A0A812K5G6-F1
#
_cell.length_a   1.000
_cell.length_b   1.000
_cell.length_c   1.000
_cell.angle_alpha   90.00
_cell.angle_beta   90.00
_cell.angle_gamma   90.00
#
_symmetry.space_group_name_H-M   'P 1'
#
loop_
_entity.id
_entity.type
_entity.pdbx_description
1 polymer ?
#
loop_
_entity_poly.entity_id
_entity_poly.type
_entity_poly.pdbx_seq_one_letter_code
_entity_poly.pdbx_strand_id
1 'polypeptide(L)'
;MGKKKKAEVKSTADKTAEAANPQGKPAKTEGTGTAQTSEGAYRAAAVVFFTRNDDASVARVLVAVEERKVKASFLGLEDKGKVAERLVVFPMGRKEKKDKNDPVETAKREYIEETLDFGSLARYLDFADFDGGGDVAATRLAPGSKVPMTWTGADNMALYFAPAGLTVLFCEVPAQEADDSGHEPPAKKQRKEEMAAELQSRPKPSPSYHVGKVGHLQSVWLDVKSLQTVAQSKEKAPKLSLQGQDCRFFPTSASVLRLPEARRWLGMTHET
;
A
#
# COMPACT_ATOMS: atom_id res chain seq x y z
N MET A 1 -52.77 20.94 -35.70
CA MET A 1 -53.01 19.50 -35.42
C MET A 1 -51.73 18.93 -34.79
N GLY A 2 -51.54 18.74 -33.49
CA GLY A 2 -52.49 18.47 -32.41
C GLY A 2 -52.41 16.99 -31.98
N LYS A 3 -51.28 16.51 -31.45
CA LYS A 3 -51.22 15.22 -30.73
C LYS A 3 -50.34 15.32 -29.48
N LYS A 4 -51.00 15.55 -28.34
CA LYS A 4 -50.51 15.27 -26.98
C LYS A 4 -50.42 13.75 -26.79
N LYS A 5 -49.37 13.24 -26.15
CA LYS A 5 -49.41 11.94 -25.46
C LYS A 5 -49.00 12.11 -24.00
N LYS A 6 -49.87 11.55 -23.15
CA LYS A 6 -49.94 11.61 -21.69
C LYS A 6 -48.77 10.90 -21.03
N ALA A 7 -48.30 11.50 -19.93
CA ALA A 7 -47.61 10.83 -18.85
C ALA A 7 -48.61 10.04 -18.00
N GLU A 8 -48.22 8.85 -17.53
CA GLU A 8 -48.98 8.04 -16.59
C GLU A 8 -48.17 7.89 -15.31
N VAL A 9 -48.70 8.50 -14.25
CA VAL A 9 -48.20 8.44 -12.87
C VAL A 9 -49.00 7.34 -12.17
N LYS A 10 -48.31 6.32 -11.63
CA LYS A 10 -48.92 5.37 -10.69
C LYS A 10 -48.49 5.71 -9.27
N SER A 11 -49.46 6.25 -8.54
CA SER A 11 -49.51 6.39 -7.09
C SER A 11 -50.17 5.14 -6.49
N THR A 12 -49.62 4.62 -5.40
CA THR A 12 -50.37 3.82 -4.42
C THR A 12 -49.88 4.15 -3.02
N ALA A 13 -50.81 4.63 -2.20
CA ALA A 13 -50.63 5.03 -0.82
C ALA A 13 -50.83 3.87 0.17
N ASP A 14 -50.21 4.06 1.34
CA ASP A 14 -50.61 3.75 2.72
C ASP A 14 -51.39 2.47 3.04
N LYS A 15 -50.79 1.69 3.96
CA LYS A 15 -51.49 0.96 5.02
C LYS A 15 -50.73 1.11 6.33
N THR A 16 -51.34 1.84 7.26
CA THR A 16 -51.01 1.89 8.69
C THR A 16 -51.70 0.73 9.40
N ALA A 17 -51.01 0.05 10.32
CA ALA A 17 -51.62 -0.70 11.42
C ALA A 17 -50.64 -0.75 12.60
N GLU A 18 -51.22 -0.67 13.78
CA GLU A 18 -50.67 -0.23 15.05
C GLU A 18 -50.27 -1.39 15.98
N ALA A 19 -49.28 -1.12 16.83
CA ALA A 19 -48.91 -1.70 18.13
C ALA A 19 -49.00 -3.22 18.42
N ALA A 20 -47.83 -3.79 18.77
CA ALA A 20 -47.67 -4.60 19.99
C ALA A 20 -46.18 -4.68 20.40
N ASN A 21 -45.88 -4.22 21.61
CA ASN A 21 -44.60 -4.40 22.32
C ASN A 21 -44.59 -5.80 22.95
N PRO A 22 -43.47 -6.54 22.91
CA PRO A 22 -42.93 -7.01 24.18
C PRO A 22 -41.39 -7.00 24.28
N GLN A 23 -40.94 -6.43 25.39
CA GLN A 23 -39.93 -6.98 26.31
C GLN A 23 -38.56 -7.40 25.76
N GLY A 24 -37.57 -6.56 26.10
CA GLY A 24 -36.39 -7.00 26.85
C GLY A 24 -35.42 -7.94 26.12
N LYS A 25 -34.50 -7.38 25.34
CA LYS A 25 -33.20 -8.02 25.08
C LYS A 25 -32.11 -7.27 25.86
N PRO A 26 -31.23 -7.99 26.56
CA PRO A 26 -30.27 -7.39 27.48
C PRO A 26 -29.22 -6.59 26.71
N ALA A 27 -28.80 -5.49 27.34
CA ALA A 27 -27.68 -4.68 26.92
C ALA A 27 -26.48 -5.57 26.61
N LYS A 28 -26.00 -5.53 25.37
CA LYS A 28 -24.68 -6.03 25.02
C LYS A 28 -23.70 -5.09 25.71
N THR A 29 -23.08 -5.62 26.75
CA THR A 29 -21.89 -5.11 27.40
C THR A 29 -20.90 -4.64 26.34
N GLU A 30 -20.59 -3.35 26.35
CA GLU A 30 -19.43 -2.78 25.68
C GLU A 30 -18.18 -3.38 26.34
N GLY A 31 -17.77 -4.54 25.85
CA GLY A 31 -16.44 -5.05 26.09
C GLY A 31 -15.48 -4.29 25.21
N THR A 32 -14.75 -3.35 25.79
CA THR A 32 -13.46 -2.86 25.28
C THR A 32 -12.44 -4.01 25.33
N GLY A 33 -12.67 -5.02 24.50
CA GLY A 33 -11.68 -6.03 24.17
C GLY A 33 -11.06 -5.64 22.85
N THR A 34 -9.78 -5.27 22.87
CA THR A 34 -8.95 -5.24 21.66
C THR A 34 -8.98 -6.63 21.05
N ALA A 35 -9.90 -6.86 20.13
CA ALA A 35 -9.94 -8.08 19.34
C ALA A 35 -8.63 -8.14 18.57
N GLN A 36 -7.71 -9.01 19.03
CA GLN A 36 -6.55 -9.42 18.26
C GLN A 36 -7.08 -10.01 16.95
N THR A 37 -7.14 -9.20 15.91
CA THR A 37 -7.42 -9.67 14.57
C THR A 37 -6.26 -10.59 14.19
N SER A 38 -6.54 -11.89 14.09
CA SER A 38 -5.56 -12.89 13.65
C SER A 38 -4.90 -12.43 12.36
N GLU A 39 -3.59 -12.58 12.22
CA GLU A 39 -2.80 -12.11 11.05
C GLU A 39 -3.33 -12.65 9.70
N GLY A 40 -4.02 -13.79 9.71
CA GLY A 40 -4.75 -14.34 8.55
C GLY A 40 -5.96 -13.51 8.07
N ALA A 41 -6.39 -12.49 8.81
CA ALA A 41 -7.50 -11.61 8.43
C ALA A 41 -7.12 -10.61 7.33
N TYR A 42 -5.82 -10.35 7.15
CA TYR A 42 -5.30 -9.38 6.19
C TYR A 42 -5.13 -10.05 4.83
N ARG A 43 -5.82 -9.51 3.82
CA ARG A 43 -5.98 -10.08 2.47
C ARG A 43 -5.09 -9.39 1.43
N ALA A 44 -4.34 -8.39 1.84
CA ALA A 44 -3.42 -7.64 1.00
C ALA A 44 -2.13 -7.36 1.76
N ALA A 45 -1.04 -7.13 1.02
CA ALA A 45 0.22 -6.68 1.58
C ALA A 45 0.81 -5.52 0.75
N ALA A 46 1.56 -4.65 1.41
CA ALA A 46 2.33 -3.56 0.81
C ALA A 46 3.75 -3.57 1.36
N VAL A 47 4.70 -3.02 0.61
CA VAL A 47 6.07 -2.77 1.09
C VAL A 47 6.42 -1.29 1.03
N VAL A 48 7.16 -0.83 2.03
CA VAL A 48 7.74 0.50 2.13
C VAL A 48 9.22 0.32 2.44
N PHE A 49 10.09 0.57 1.45
CA PHE A 49 11.53 0.59 1.68
C PHE A 49 11.95 1.94 2.24
N PHE A 50 12.87 1.95 3.20
CA PHE A 50 13.37 3.19 3.79
C PHE A 50 14.85 3.10 4.15
N THR A 51 15.49 4.25 4.29
CA THR A 51 16.86 4.39 4.78
C THR A 51 16.88 5.19 6.07
N ARG A 52 17.96 5.07 6.85
CA ARG A 52 18.21 5.87 8.04
C ARG A 52 19.42 6.80 7.86
N ASN A 53 19.43 7.89 8.64
CA ASN A 53 20.59 8.74 8.86
C ASN A 53 21.52 8.12 9.91
N ASP A 54 22.69 8.71 10.13
CA ASP A 54 23.67 8.29 11.15
C ASP A 54 23.11 8.34 12.58
N ASP A 55 22.10 9.17 12.85
CA ASP A 55 21.40 9.26 14.14
C ASP A 55 20.27 8.23 14.30
N ALA A 56 20.21 7.25 13.40
CA ALA A 56 19.16 6.25 13.28
C ALA A 56 17.76 6.81 13.02
N SER A 57 17.58 8.08 12.66
CA SER A 57 16.29 8.61 12.20
C SER A 57 15.98 8.17 10.75
N VAL A 58 14.71 8.01 10.39
CA VAL A 58 14.33 7.73 9.00
C VAL A 58 14.73 8.91 8.11
N ALA A 59 15.54 8.65 7.10
CA ALA A 59 16.05 9.66 6.19
C ALA A 59 15.17 9.80 4.95
N ARG A 60 15.05 8.70 4.19
CA ARG A 60 14.30 8.66 2.93
C ARG A 60 13.42 7.43 2.87
N VAL A 61 12.33 7.55 2.13
CA VAL A 61 11.33 6.50 1.95
C VAL A 61 11.03 6.34 0.47
N LEU A 62 11.08 5.10 -0.01
CA LEU A 62 10.72 4.78 -1.39
C LEU A 62 9.21 4.76 -1.52
N VAL A 63 8.70 5.57 -2.44
CA VAL A 63 7.30 5.55 -2.85
C VAL A 63 7.20 5.22 -4.33
N ALA A 64 6.01 4.87 -4.79
CA ALA A 64 5.71 4.70 -6.20
C ALA A 64 4.75 5.80 -6.69
N VAL A 65 4.86 6.16 -7.95
CA VAL A 65 4.01 7.13 -8.61
C VAL A 65 3.31 6.47 -9.78
N GLU A 66 1.99 6.66 -9.89
CA GLU A 66 1.18 6.22 -11.03
C GLU A 66 0.22 7.31 -11.50
N GLU A 67 -0.11 7.29 -12.79
CA GLU A 67 -1.23 8.05 -13.33
C GLU A 67 -2.44 7.13 -13.51
N ARG A 68 -3.58 7.51 -12.93
CA ARG A 68 -4.79 6.71 -13.07
C ARG A 68 -6.07 7.52 -12.95
N LYS A 69 -7.12 6.97 -13.55
CA LYS A 69 -8.49 7.48 -13.40
C LYS A 69 -9.10 6.95 -12.10
N VAL A 70 -9.38 7.84 -11.15
CA VAL A 70 -9.99 7.52 -9.85
C VAL A 70 -11.28 8.31 -9.66
N LYS A 71 -12.18 7.80 -8.82
CA LYS A 71 -13.39 8.55 -8.46
C LYS A 71 -12.97 9.79 -7.66
N ALA A 72 -13.47 10.96 -8.04
CA ALA A 72 -13.16 12.23 -7.36
C ALA A 72 -13.46 12.16 -5.84
N SER A 73 -14.56 11.52 -5.46
CA SER A 73 -14.93 11.30 -4.05
C SER A 73 -13.96 10.41 -3.26
N PHE A 74 -13.16 9.58 -3.95
CA PHE A 74 -12.10 8.80 -3.30
C PHE A 74 -10.95 9.72 -2.88
N LEU A 75 -10.67 10.76 -3.66
CA LEU A 75 -9.68 11.78 -3.33
C LEU A 75 -10.20 12.87 -2.38
N GLY A 76 -11.49 12.84 -2.04
CA GLY A 76 -12.13 13.88 -1.21
C GLY A 76 -12.46 15.15 -1.98
N LEU A 77 -12.59 15.06 -3.31
CA LEU A 77 -12.98 16.19 -4.17
C LEU A 77 -14.49 16.27 -4.30
N GLU A 78 -15.00 17.48 -4.49
CA GLU A 78 -16.43 17.75 -4.70
C GLU A 78 -16.91 17.36 -6.10
N ASP A 79 -15.98 17.24 -7.07
CA ASP A 79 -16.29 16.86 -8.44
C ASP A 79 -17.03 15.52 -8.52
N LYS A 80 -17.92 15.41 -9.50
CA LYS A 80 -18.61 14.14 -9.81
C LYS A 80 -17.79 13.35 -10.83
N GLY A 81 -17.83 12.02 -10.71
CA GLY A 81 -17.26 11.11 -11.71
C GLY A 81 -15.81 10.72 -11.44
N LYS A 82 -15.05 10.48 -12.53
CA LYS A 82 -13.65 10.04 -12.48
C LYS A 82 -12.74 11.17 -12.96
N VAL A 83 -11.64 11.39 -12.24
CA VAL A 83 -10.57 12.33 -12.58
C VAL A 83 -9.29 11.55 -12.85
N ALA A 84 -8.49 12.01 -13.81
CA ALA A 84 -7.15 11.48 -14.04
C ALA A 84 -6.20 12.25 -13.13
N GLU A 85 -5.52 11.54 -12.23
CA GLU A 85 -4.64 12.14 -11.24
C GLU A 85 -3.30 11.38 -11.21
N ARG A 86 -2.22 12.11 -10.91
CA ARG A 86 -0.93 11.54 -10.56
C ARG A 86 -0.90 11.25 -9.05
N LEU A 87 -0.76 9.98 -8.71
CA LEU A 87 -0.92 9.49 -7.35
C LEU A 87 0.38 8.89 -6.83
N VAL A 88 0.69 9.20 -5.58
CA VAL A 88 1.74 8.56 -4.81
C VAL A 88 1.13 7.41 -4.02
N VAL A 89 1.69 6.21 -4.19
CA VAL A 89 1.22 4.94 -3.64
C VAL A 89 2.38 4.16 -3.02
N PHE A 90 2.05 3.17 -2.20
CA PHE A 90 2.99 2.10 -1.87
C PHE A 90 2.71 0.91 -2.81
N PRO A 91 3.73 0.24 -3.36
CA PRO A 91 3.54 -1.01 -4.07
C PRO A 91 2.78 -2.00 -3.19
N MET A 92 1.65 -2.49 -3.69
CA MET A 92 0.71 -3.26 -2.87
C MET A 92 -0.26 -4.08 -3.71
N GLY A 93 -0.70 -5.21 -3.16
CA GLY A 93 -1.74 -5.99 -3.81
C GLY A 93 -2.29 -7.10 -2.93
N ARG A 94 -3.15 -7.92 -3.54
CA ARG A 94 -3.90 -8.95 -2.81
C ARG A 94 -3.07 -10.21 -2.66
N LYS A 95 -3.26 -10.89 -1.53
CA LYS A 95 -2.70 -12.23 -1.32
C LYS A 95 -3.26 -13.19 -2.37
N GLU A 96 -2.37 -13.93 -2.99
CA GLU A 96 -2.71 -15.01 -3.91
C GLU A 96 -2.35 -16.37 -3.31
N LYS A 97 -2.96 -17.45 -3.83
CA LYS A 97 -2.69 -18.81 -3.36
C LYS A 97 -1.20 -19.18 -3.45
N LYS A 98 -0.50 -18.65 -4.46
CA LYS A 98 0.94 -18.89 -4.68
C LYS A 98 1.83 -18.20 -3.64
N ASP A 99 1.33 -17.19 -2.94
CA ASP A 99 2.03 -16.46 -1.89
C ASP A 99 2.00 -17.22 -0.56
N LYS A 100 1.44 -18.44 -0.51
CA LYS A 100 1.39 -19.31 0.69
C LYS A 100 0.76 -18.65 1.92
N ASN A 101 -0.11 -17.64 1.71
CA ASN A 101 -0.69 -16.77 2.74
C ASN A 101 0.30 -15.87 3.50
N ASP A 102 1.55 -15.79 3.04
CA ASP A 102 2.63 -15.01 3.63
C ASP A 102 2.58 -13.55 3.11
N PRO A 103 2.43 -12.54 3.99
CA PRO A 103 2.45 -11.14 3.59
C PRO A 103 3.79 -10.70 2.96
N VAL A 104 4.92 -11.30 3.34
CA VAL A 104 6.24 -11.00 2.76
C VAL A 104 6.28 -11.43 1.30
N GLU A 105 5.85 -12.66 0.99
CA GLU A 105 5.77 -13.17 -0.38
C GLU A 105 4.82 -12.35 -1.25
N THR A 106 3.65 -11.96 -0.71
CA THR A 106 2.72 -11.07 -1.42
C THR A 106 3.34 -9.71 -1.70
N ALA A 107 3.92 -9.05 -0.71
CA ALA A 107 4.50 -7.71 -0.88
C ALA A 107 5.71 -7.73 -1.84
N LYS A 108 6.56 -8.76 -1.73
CA LYS A 108 7.70 -8.98 -2.61
C LYS A 108 7.25 -9.15 -4.06
N ARG A 109 6.26 -10.00 -4.31
CA ARG A 109 5.72 -10.21 -5.66
C ARG A 109 5.16 -8.92 -6.25
N GLU A 110 4.30 -8.23 -5.52
CA GLU A 110 3.68 -6.98 -6.00
C GLU A 110 4.76 -5.93 -6.28
N TYR A 111 5.77 -5.79 -5.42
CA TYR A 111 6.90 -4.90 -5.68
C TYR A 111 7.63 -5.23 -7.00
N ILE A 112 7.96 -6.50 -7.23
CA ILE A 112 8.65 -6.95 -8.45
C ILE A 112 7.76 -6.71 -9.68
N GLU A 113 6.49 -7.12 -9.62
CA GLU A 113 5.54 -6.99 -10.73
C GLU A 113 5.27 -5.52 -11.07
N GLU A 114 5.07 -4.66 -10.07
CA GLU A 114 4.64 -3.27 -10.27
C GLU A 114 5.81 -2.32 -10.59
N THR A 115 7.00 -2.55 -10.01
CA THR A 115 8.17 -1.65 -10.11
C THR A 115 9.31 -2.17 -10.97
N LEU A 116 9.20 -3.41 -11.48
CA LEU A 116 10.31 -4.16 -12.12
C LEU A 116 11.50 -4.36 -11.19
N ASP A 117 11.24 -4.55 -9.89
CA ASP A 117 12.25 -4.72 -8.85
C ASP A 117 13.25 -3.55 -8.83
N PHE A 118 12.72 -2.33 -8.68
CA PHE A 118 13.54 -1.11 -8.64
C PHE A 118 14.68 -1.26 -7.60
N GLY A 119 15.92 -0.94 -7.99
CA GLY A 119 17.10 -1.09 -7.12
C GLY A 119 17.43 -2.53 -6.69
N SER A 120 16.73 -3.54 -7.22
CA SER A 120 16.79 -4.91 -6.72
C SER A 120 16.57 -5.07 -5.22
N LEU A 121 15.66 -4.24 -4.66
CA LEU A 121 15.40 -4.18 -3.23
C LEU A 121 14.58 -5.37 -2.72
N ALA A 122 13.91 -6.13 -3.59
CA ALA A 122 13.14 -7.31 -3.18
C ALA A 122 13.97 -8.35 -2.40
N ARG A 123 15.29 -8.37 -2.61
CA ARG A 123 16.23 -9.26 -1.89
C ARG A 123 16.28 -9.00 -0.38
N TYR A 124 15.98 -7.78 0.08
CA TYR A 124 16.03 -7.43 1.51
C TYR A 124 14.86 -8.07 2.27
N LEU A 125 13.73 -8.33 1.58
CA LEU A 125 12.57 -8.98 2.17
C LEU A 125 12.83 -10.46 2.52
N ASP A 126 13.77 -11.11 1.85
CA ASP A 126 14.13 -12.53 2.11
C ASP A 126 14.81 -12.74 3.47
N PHE A 127 15.35 -11.66 4.04
CA PHE A 127 16.13 -11.68 5.28
C PHE A 127 15.53 -10.77 6.36
N ALA A 128 14.44 -10.08 6.04
CA ALA A 128 13.80 -9.14 6.93
C ALA A 128 13.02 -9.88 8.03
N ASP A 129 13.37 -9.61 9.28
CA ASP A 129 12.55 -10.01 10.42
C ASP A 129 11.49 -8.93 10.69
N PHE A 130 10.22 -9.29 10.63
CA PHE A 130 9.10 -8.39 10.93
C PHE A 130 8.41 -8.72 12.26
N ASP A 131 8.79 -9.82 12.90
CA ASP A 131 8.16 -10.33 14.12
C ASP A 131 8.86 -9.83 15.39
N GLY A 132 9.98 -9.10 15.25
CA GLY A 132 10.71 -8.46 16.35
C GLY A 132 11.32 -9.44 17.35
N GLY A 133 11.49 -10.71 16.95
CA GLY A 133 11.91 -11.82 17.81
C GLY A 133 13.08 -12.65 17.25
N GLY A 134 13.60 -12.30 16.09
CA GLY A 134 14.72 -12.96 15.46
C GLY A 134 16.04 -12.64 16.17
N ASP A 135 16.81 -13.69 16.46
CA ASP A 135 18.22 -13.54 16.77
C ASP A 135 18.92 -12.94 15.54
N VAL A 136 19.26 -11.65 15.59
CA VAL A 136 19.97 -10.92 14.53
C VAL A 136 21.27 -11.65 14.13
N ALA A 137 21.87 -12.43 15.04
CA ALA A 137 23.04 -13.25 14.73
C ALA A 137 22.74 -14.47 13.83
N ALA A 138 21.48 -14.90 13.76
CA ALA A 138 21.02 -16.02 12.94
C ALA A 138 20.65 -15.60 11.50
N THR A 139 20.49 -14.31 11.22
CA THR A 139 20.31 -13.75 9.87
C THR A 139 21.62 -13.76 9.08
N ARG A 140 22.34 -14.90 9.08
CA ARG A 140 23.51 -15.09 8.24
C ARG A 140 23.05 -15.18 6.79
N LEU A 141 23.30 -14.11 6.05
CA LEU A 141 23.14 -14.07 4.61
C LEU A 141 23.82 -15.29 3.97
N ALA A 142 23.10 -15.96 3.05
CA ALA A 142 23.63 -17.11 2.33
C ALA A 142 24.94 -16.73 1.60
N PRO A 143 25.93 -17.64 1.49
CA PRO A 143 27.15 -17.40 0.73
C PRO A 143 26.82 -16.92 -0.70
N GLY A 144 27.31 -15.74 -1.08
CA GLY A 144 27.01 -15.11 -2.37
C GLY A 144 25.88 -14.08 -2.35
N SER A 145 25.26 -13.80 -1.19
CA SER A 145 24.33 -12.68 -1.05
C SER A 145 25.05 -11.35 -1.31
N LYS A 146 24.38 -10.48 -2.06
CA LYS A 146 24.83 -9.10 -2.33
C LYS A 146 24.37 -8.11 -1.26
N VAL A 147 23.63 -8.57 -0.24
CA VAL A 147 23.25 -7.74 0.90
C VAL A 147 24.50 -7.52 1.76
N PRO A 148 24.79 -6.29 2.23
CA PRO A 148 25.94 -6.05 3.11
C PRO A 148 25.84 -6.89 4.38
N MET A 149 26.94 -7.54 4.80
CA MET A 149 26.96 -8.34 6.04
C MET A 149 26.61 -7.55 7.31
N THR A 150 26.66 -6.21 7.25
CA THR A 150 26.34 -5.32 8.36
C THR A 150 24.86 -4.94 8.44
N TRP A 151 24.04 -5.32 7.47
CA TRP A 151 22.60 -5.08 7.50
C TRP A 151 21.92 -6.10 8.42
N THR A 152 21.16 -5.61 9.40
CA THR A 152 20.56 -6.45 10.45
C THR A 152 19.05 -6.60 10.32
N GLY A 153 18.37 -5.69 9.61
CA GLY A 153 16.91 -5.67 9.52
C GLY A 153 16.19 -5.50 10.86
N ALA A 154 16.90 -5.16 11.94
CA ALA A 154 16.36 -5.13 13.31
C ALA A 154 15.30 -4.03 13.52
N ASP A 155 15.25 -3.07 12.62
CA ASP A 155 14.35 -1.91 12.64
C ASP A 155 13.16 -2.04 11.69
N ASN A 156 13.02 -3.20 11.05
CA ASN A 156 11.85 -3.49 10.22
C ASN A 156 10.59 -3.56 11.10
N MET A 157 9.44 -3.21 10.52
CA MET A 157 8.16 -3.37 11.21
C MET A 157 7.04 -3.76 10.26
N ALA A 158 6.09 -4.54 10.77
CA ALA A 158 4.82 -4.80 10.11
C ALA A 158 3.70 -3.98 10.78
N LEU A 159 2.95 -3.23 9.98
CA LEU A 159 1.73 -2.56 10.42
C LEU A 159 0.49 -3.22 9.84
N TYR A 160 -0.53 -3.38 10.67
CA TYR A 160 -1.75 -4.11 10.35
C TYR A 160 -2.94 -3.14 10.17
N PHE A 161 -3.16 -2.67 8.94
CA PHE A 161 -4.18 -1.68 8.62
C PHE A 161 -5.55 -2.32 8.34
N ALA A 162 -6.32 -2.53 9.41
CA ALA A 162 -7.62 -3.20 9.37
C ALA A 162 -8.65 -2.59 8.39
N PRO A 163 -8.79 -1.25 8.22
CA PRO A 163 -9.77 -0.67 7.30
C PRO A 163 -9.63 -1.11 5.84
N ALA A 164 -8.42 -1.52 5.41
CA ALA A 164 -8.17 -2.05 4.08
C ALA A 164 -7.83 -3.55 4.07
N GLY A 165 -7.82 -4.22 5.23
CA GLY A 165 -7.32 -5.59 5.36
C GLY A 165 -5.89 -5.73 4.81
N LEU A 166 -5.05 -4.73 5.06
CA LEU A 166 -3.71 -4.58 4.49
C LEU A 166 -2.63 -4.75 5.56
N THR A 167 -1.64 -5.61 5.31
CA THR A 167 -0.38 -5.62 6.05
C THR A 167 0.63 -4.72 5.33
N VAL A 168 1.32 -3.83 6.03
CA VAL A 168 2.33 -2.93 5.45
C VAL A 168 3.68 -3.23 6.08
N LEU A 169 4.62 -3.67 5.25
CA LEU A 169 5.97 -4.05 5.66
C LEU A 169 6.91 -2.87 5.44
N PHE A 170 7.48 -2.33 6.51
CA PHE A 170 8.53 -1.31 6.44
C PHE A 170 9.87 -2.03 6.51
N CYS A 171 10.58 -2.03 5.39
CA CYS A 171 11.86 -2.72 5.25
C CYS A 171 12.99 -1.69 5.14
N GLU A 172 13.87 -1.66 6.13
CA GLU A 172 15.08 -0.85 6.08
C GLU A 172 16.01 -1.40 4.99
N VAL A 173 16.66 -0.50 4.26
CA VAL A 173 17.75 -0.80 3.34
C VAL A 173 18.93 0.14 3.59
N PRO A 174 20.15 -0.25 3.22
CA PRO A 174 21.34 0.61 3.36
C PRO A 174 21.15 1.97 2.67
N ALA A 175 21.68 3.04 3.27
CA ALA A 175 21.54 4.41 2.76
C ALA A 175 21.96 4.57 1.28
N GLN A 176 23.02 3.85 0.87
CA GLN A 176 23.53 3.84 -0.50
C GLN A 176 22.48 3.39 -1.55
N GLU A 177 21.49 2.58 -1.18
CA GLU A 177 20.42 2.16 -2.09
C GLU A 177 19.51 3.33 -2.51
N ALA A 178 19.49 4.41 -1.71
CA ALA A 178 18.79 5.64 -2.04
C ALA A 178 19.62 6.64 -2.86
N ASP A 179 20.95 6.51 -2.85
CA ASP A 179 21.88 7.36 -3.61
C ASP A 179 22.16 6.77 -5.01
N ASP A 180 22.16 5.44 -5.12
CA ASP A 180 22.29 4.68 -6.37
C ASP A 180 21.03 4.73 -7.26
N SER A 181 20.43 5.93 -7.34
CA SER A 181 19.43 6.31 -8.35
C SER A 181 19.86 5.99 -9.80
N GLY A 182 21.14 5.68 -10.02
CA GLY A 182 21.75 5.29 -11.28
C GLY A 182 21.84 3.78 -11.57
N HIS A 183 21.43 2.87 -10.68
CA HIS A 183 21.18 1.49 -11.10
C HIS A 183 19.81 1.42 -11.80
N GLU A 184 19.72 2.01 -13.00
CA GLU A 184 18.97 1.29 -14.02
C GLU A 184 19.55 -0.12 -14.03
N PRO A 185 18.78 -1.19 -13.77
CA PRO A 185 19.32 -2.52 -13.97
C PRO A 185 19.88 -2.51 -15.41
N PRO A 186 21.10 -3.01 -15.66
CA PRO A 186 21.74 -2.99 -16.98
C PRO A 186 20.88 -3.67 -18.08
N ALA A 187 19.74 -4.24 -17.69
CA ALA A 187 18.74 -4.90 -18.49
C ALA A 187 17.34 -4.25 -18.39
N LYS A 188 17.14 -2.96 -18.09
CA LYS A 188 15.76 -2.43 -17.98
C LYS A 188 14.93 -2.61 -19.27
N LYS A 189 15.59 -2.51 -20.44
CA LYS A 189 15.00 -2.88 -21.72
C LYS A 189 14.92 -4.41 -21.88
N GLN A 190 16.00 -5.12 -21.60
CA GLN A 190 16.11 -6.56 -21.82
C GLN A 190 15.23 -7.38 -20.86
N ARG A 191 15.17 -7.09 -19.56
CA ARG A 191 14.19 -7.63 -18.60
C ARG A 191 12.76 -7.23 -18.95
N LYS A 192 12.50 -6.01 -19.41
CA LYS A 192 11.15 -5.63 -19.84
C LYS A 192 10.71 -6.43 -21.07
N GLU A 193 11.64 -6.69 -21.99
CA GLU A 193 11.44 -7.55 -23.17
C GLU A 193 11.35 -9.04 -22.80
N GLU A 194 12.23 -9.56 -21.94
CA GLU A 194 12.25 -10.94 -21.46
C GLU A 194 11.02 -11.26 -20.61
N MET A 195 10.63 -10.36 -19.71
CA MET A 195 9.45 -10.55 -18.86
C MET A 195 8.17 -10.36 -19.67
N ALA A 196 8.15 -9.45 -20.66
CA ALA A 196 7.06 -9.39 -21.64
C ALA A 196 6.99 -10.65 -22.50
N ALA A 197 8.13 -11.19 -22.93
CA ALA A 197 8.21 -12.44 -23.69
C ALA A 197 7.82 -13.67 -22.86
N GLU A 198 8.16 -13.69 -21.58
CA GLU A 198 7.74 -14.72 -20.63
C GLU A 198 6.23 -14.65 -20.36
N LEU A 199 5.69 -13.44 -20.17
CA LEU A 199 4.24 -13.21 -20.04
C LEU A 199 3.48 -13.57 -21.32
N GLN A 200 4.07 -13.39 -22.50
CA GLN A 200 3.48 -13.76 -23.78
C GLN A 200 3.60 -15.25 -24.10
N SER A 201 4.65 -15.94 -23.60
CA SER A 201 4.87 -17.37 -23.82
C SER A 201 4.08 -18.25 -22.85
N ARG A 202 3.67 -17.71 -21.69
CA ARG A 202 2.73 -18.39 -20.79
C ARG A 202 1.34 -18.48 -21.44
N PRO A 203 0.66 -19.63 -21.36
CA PRO A 203 -0.69 -19.78 -21.92
C PRO A 203 -1.59 -18.69 -21.37
N LYS A 204 -2.37 -18.03 -22.25
CA LYS A 204 -3.26 -16.94 -21.88
C LYS A 204 -4.07 -17.39 -20.65
N PRO A 205 -3.98 -16.66 -19.53
CA PRO A 205 -4.70 -17.04 -18.34
C PRO A 205 -6.19 -17.17 -18.66
N SER A 206 -6.87 -18.09 -17.98
CA SER A 206 -8.31 -18.23 -18.09
C SER A 206 -8.97 -16.85 -17.94
N PRO A 207 -10.13 -16.57 -18.58
CA PRO A 207 -10.77 -15.25 -18.54
C PRO A 207 -10.97 -14.64 -17.14
N SER A 208 -10.91 -15.47 -16.10
CA SER A 208 -10.97 -15.11 -14.69
C SER A 208 -9.67 -14.57 -14.06
N TYR A 209 -8.50 -14.74 -14.69
CA TYR A 209 -7.20 -14.36 -14.12
C TYR A 209 -6.59 -13.20 -14.92
N HIS A 210 -6.81 -11.98 -14.43
CA HIS A 210 -6.16 -10.78 -14.93
C HIS A 210 -4.87 -10.55 -14.14
N VAL A 211 -3.72 -10.70 -14.79
CA VAL A 211 -2.44 -10.24 -14.25
C VAL A 211 -2.49 -8.71 -14.18
N GLY A 212 -2.07 -8.14 -13.06
CA GLY A 212 -1.95 -6.69 -12.90
C GLY A 212 -1.05 -6.06 -13.97
N LYS A 213 -1.08 -4.74 -14.09
CA LYS A 213 -0.15 -4.06 -15.01
C LYS A 213 1.27 -4.24 -14.47
N VAL A 214 2.16 -4.70 -15.32
CA VAL A 214 3.56 -4.92 -14.95
C VAL A 214 4.38 -3.66 -15.24
N GLY A 215 5.25 -3.28 -14.30
CA GLY A 215 6.19 -2.16 -14.45
C GLY A 215 5.51 -0.82 -14.71
N HIS A 216 4.34 -0.60 -14.09
CA HIS A 216 3.52 0.59 -14.29
C HIS A 216 3.77 1.67 -13.25
N LEU A 217 4.47 1.33 -12.15
CA LEU A 217 4.82 2.26 -11.09
C LEU A 217 6.20 2.86 -11.35
N GLN A 218 6.31 4.18 -11.18
CA GLN A 218 7.59 4.88 -11.16
C GLN A 218 8.05 5.06 -9.71
N SER A 219 9.10 4.37 -9.30
CA SER A 219 9.64 4.48 -7.94
C SER A 219 10.46 5.76 -7.76
N VAL A 220 10.28 6.43 -6.61
CA VAL A 220 10.95 7.68 -6.25
C VAL A 220 11.27 7.68 -4.75
N TRP A 221 12.50 8.05 -4.39
CA TRP A 221 12.89 8.29 -2.99
C TRP A 221 12.42 9.67 -2.54
N LEU A 222 11.69 9.74 -1.43
CA LEU A 222 11.24 10.98 -0.79
C LEU A 222 11.97 11.23 0.52
N ASP A 223 12.23 12.49 0.83
CA ASP A 223 12.64 12.93 2.17
C ASP A 223 11.52 12.71 3.19
N VAL A 224 11.88 12.26 4.40
CA VAL A 224 10.94 11.97 5.49
C VAL A 224 10.01 13.16 5.80
N LYS A 225 10.48 14.41 5.66
CA LYS A 225 9.67 15.63 5.94
C LYS A 225 8.45 15.72 5.03
N SER A 226 8.56 15.23 3.80
CA SER A 226 7.43 15.17 2.86
C SER A 226 6.35 14.24 3.39
N LEU A 227 6.73 13.09 3.95
CA LEU A 227 5.79 12.13 4.52
C LEU A 227 5.24 12.59 5.87
N GLN A 228 6.02 13.29 6.69
CA GLN A 228 5.52 13.93 7.91
C GLN A 228 4.40 14.94 7.57
N THR A 229 4.57 15.74 6.51
CA THR A 229 3.54 16.68 6.04
C THR A 229 2.26 15.93 5.62
N VAL A 230 2.39 14.81 4.90
CA VAL A 230 1.26 13.95 4.52
C VAL A 230 0.55 13.38 5.76
N ALA A 231 1.31 12.90 6.74
CA ALA A 231 0.81 12.31 7.98
C ALA A 231 0.08 13.34 8.88
N GLN A 232 0.50 14.61 8.85
CA GLN A 232 -0.17 15.70 9.58
C GLN A 232 -1.43 16.21 8.86
N SER A 233 -1.51 16.04 7.55
CA SER A 233 -2.63 16.55 6.75
C SER A 233 -3.95 15.88 7.13
N LYS A 234 -5.00 16.70 7.25
CA LYS A 234 -6.39 16.27 7.44
C LYS A 234 -7.10 15.92 6.13
N GLU A 235 -6.48 16.21 4.98
CA GLU A 235 -7.07 15.92 3.67
C GLU A 235 -7.13 14.42 3.39
N LYS A 236 -8.17 13.96 2.70
CA LYS A 236 -8.29 12.53 2.36
C LYS A 236 -7.15 12.06 1.44
N ALA A 237 -6.76 12.88 0.47
CA ALA A 237 -5.63 12.66 -0.44
C ALA A 237 -4.74 13.91 -0.49
N PRO A 238 -3.80 14.06 0.47
CA PRO A 238 -2.95 15.24 0.58
C PRO A 238 -2.17 15.51 -0.69
N LYS A 239 -2.09 16.77 -1.10
CA LYS A 239 -1.24 17.19 -2.23
C LYS A 239 0.23 17.23 -1.82
N LEU A 240 1.10 16.90 -2.76
CA LEU A 240 2.54 17.11 -2.68
C LEU A 240 3.11 17.43 -4.06
N SER A 241 4.23 18.16 -4.10
CA SER A 241 4.97 18.38 -5.34
C SER A 241 6.12 17.38 -5.42
N LEU A 242 6.18 16.62 -6.52
CA LEU A 242 7.23 15.65 -6.77
C LEU A 242 7.85 15.93 -8.13
N GLN A 243 9.17 16.18 -8.16
CA GLN A 243 9.91 16.51 -9.39
C GLN A 243 9.28 17.69 -10.16
N GLY A 244 8.78 18.70 -9.43
CA GLY A 244 8.13 19.89 -10.00
C GLY A 244 6.71 19.66 -10.54
N GLN A 245 6.10 18.50 -10.26
CA GLN A 245 4.76 18.17 -10.72
C GLN A 245 3.85 17.87 -9.52
N ASP A 246 2.63 18.39 -9.58
CA ASP A 246 1.63 18.15 -8.55
C ASP A 246 1.17 16.69 -8.56
N CYS A 247 1.17 16.10 -7.37
CA CYS A 247 0.72 14.75 -7.11
C CYS A 247 -0.19 14.73 -5.89
N ARG A 248 -0.93 13.65 -5.70
CA ARG A 248 -1.65 13.38 -4.44
C ARG A 248 -1.23 12.07 -3.83
N PHE A 249 -1.10 12.04 -2.52
CA PHE A 249 -0.91 10.79 -1.80
C PHE A 249 -2.22 10.01 -1.78
N PHE A 250 -2.19 8.75 -2.23
CA PHE A 250 -3.40 7.94 -2.32
C PHE A 250 -4.00 7.72 -0.92
N PRO A 251 -5.34 7.81 -0.74
CA PRO A 251 -5.95 7.81 0.58
C PRO A 251 -5.57 6.64 1.48
N THR A 252 -5.44 5.43 0.92
CA THR A 252 -5.02 4.25 1.68
C THR A 252 -3.61 4.42 2.23
N SER A 253 -2.64 4.78 1.37
CA SER A 253 -1.25 5.02 1.77
C SER A 253 -1.13 6.18 2.76
N ALA A 254 -1.88 7.27 2.55
CA ALA A 254 -1.92 8.40 3.48
C ALA A 254 -2.49 8.00 4.84
N SER A 255 -3.51 7.14 4.87
CA SER A 255 -4.11 6.65 6.12
C SER A 255 -3.18 5.74 6.91
N VAL A 256 -2.35 4.94 6.24
CA VAL A 256 -1.31 4.13 6.89
C VAL A 256 -0.30 5.04 7.60
N LEU A 257 0.16 6.11 6.95
CA LEU A 257 1.11 7.06 7.55
C LEU A 257 0.54 7.84 8.75
N ARG A 258 -0.78 7.86 8.91
CA ARG A 258 -1.47 8.50 10.04
C ARG A 258 -1.60 7.60 11.27
N LEU A 259 -1.29 6.30 11.15
CA LEU A 259 -1.29 5.39 12.29
C LEU A 259 -0.26 5.87 13.34
N PRO A 260 -0.54 5.74 14.65
CA PRO A 260 0.39 6.15 15.70
C PRO A 260 1.79 5.56 15.55
N GLU A 261 1.87 4.28 15.19
CA GLU A 261 3.11 3.54 14.99
C GLU A 261 3.90 4.10 13.79
N ALA A 262 3.22 4.34 12.66
CA ALA A 262 3.83 4.96 11.48
C ALA A 262 4.32 6.38 11.76
N ARG A 263 3.55 7.17 12.54
CA ARG A 263 3.95 8.53 12.94
C ARG A 263 5.19 8.51 13.83
N ARG A 264 5.24 7.60 14.80
CA ARG A 264 6.42 7.41 15.65
C ARG A 264 7.63 7.01 14.82
N TRP A 265 7.45 6.08 13.88
CA TRP A 265 8.49 5.67 12.93
C TRP A 265 9.01 6.84 12.10
N LEU A 266 8.14 7.74 11.64
CA LEU A 266 8.51 8.98 10.96
C LEU A 266 9.18 10.01 11.88
N GLY A 267 9.48 9.69 13.14
CA GLY A 267 10.08 10.62 14.11
C GLY A 267 9.12 11.72 14.59
N MET A 268 7.82 11.54 14.41
CA MET A 268 6.84 12.50 14.88
C MET A 268 6.54 12.26 16.36
N THR A 269 6.84 13.24 17.20
CA THR A 269 6.43 13.22 18.61
C THR A 269 4.91 13.33 18.70
N HIS A 270 4.31 12.66 19.70
CA HIS A 270 2.91 12.85 20.03
C HIS A 270 2.71 14.29 20.51
N GLU A 271 2.46 15.23 19.60
CA GLU A 271 1.79 16.46 19.97
C GLU A 271 0.36 16.08 20.34
N THR A 272 0.14 15.98 21.66
CA THR A 272 -1.15 15.85 22.34
C THR A 272 -2.07 17.02 22.02
#